data_AF-A0A2E0FM72-F1
#
_entry.id   AF-A0A2E0FM72-F1
#
_cell.length_a   1.000
_cell.length_b   1.000
_cell.length_c   1.000
_cell.angle_alpha   90.00
_cell.angle_beta   90.00
_cell.angle_gamma   90.00
#
_symmetry.space_group_name_H-M   'P 1'
#
loop_
_entity.id
_entity.type
_entity.pdbx_description
1 polymer ?
#
loop_
_entity_poly.entity_id
_entity_poly.type
_entity_poly.pdbx_seq_one_letter_code
_entity_poly.pdbx_strand_id
1 'polypeptide(L)' 'MNVENIIKYESGEMGLGEMVQFFADMIKSGDVWSLQGHYGRNAMAIIEAGIVDREGNIDEDMLNYYLDEDE' A
#
# COMPACT_ATOMS: atom_id res chain seq x y z
N MET A 1 -2.76 7.14 -10.64
CA MET A 1 -3.44 5.82 -10.54
C MET A 1 -3.30 5.00 -11.82
N ASN A 2 -2.74 3.79 -11.75
CA ASN A 2 -2.65 2.86 -12.89
C ASN A 2 -3.77 1.79 -12.76
N VAL A 3 -4.59 1.63 -13.79
CA VAL A 3 -5.72 0.66 -13.81
C VAL A 3 -5.21 -0.79 -13.71
N GLU A 4 -4.05 -1.11 -14.29
CA GLU A 4 -3.46 -2.45 -14.21
C GLU A 4 -3.13 -2.83 -12.75
N ASN A 5 -2.65 -1.86 -11.97
CA ASN A 5 -2.32 -2.07 -10.55
C ASN A 5 -3.59 -2.30 -9.72
N ILE A 6 -4.70 -1.63 -10.05
CA ILE A 6 -6.01 -1.89 -9.41
C ILE A 6 -6.46 -3.32 -9.69
N ILE A 7 -6.37 -3.77 -10.95
CA ILE A 7 -6.78 -5.12 -11.34
C ILE A 7 -5.95 -6.17 -10.59
N LYS A 8 -4.63 -6.02 -10.57
CA LYS A 8 -3.72 -6.92 -9.85
C LYS A 8 -3.96 -6.95 -8.35
N TYR A 9 -4.26 -5.78 -7.75
CA TYR A 9 -4.58 -5.69 -6.34
C TYR A 9 -5.87 -6.47 -6.01
N GLU A 10 -6.93 -6.23 -6.78
CA GLU A 10 -8.24 -6.87 -6.58
C GLU A 10 -8.21 -8.38 -6.92
N SER A 11 -7.31 -8.82 -7.81
CA SER A 11 -7.11 -10.24 -8.10
C SER A 11 -6.23 -10.96 -7.08
N GLY A 12 -5.62 -10.24 -6.14
CA GLY A 12 -4.72 -10.82 -5.13
C GLY A 12 -3.37 -11.27 -5.71
N GLU A 13 -2.98 -10.73 -6.87
CA GLU A 13 -1.73 -11.08 -7.56
C GLU A 13 -0.51 -10.27 -7.08
N MET A 14 -0.72 -9.23 -6.27
CA MET A 14 0.36 -8.41 -5.72
C MET A 14 1.03 -9.08 -4.52
N GLY A 15 2.36 -9.15 -4.56
CA GLY A 15 3.17 -9.41 -3.36
C GLY A 15 3.16 -8.22 -2.39
N LEU A 16 3.63 -8.43 -1.16
CA LEU A 16 3.63 -7.40 -0.12
C LEU A 16 4.33 -6.10 -0.55
N GLY A 17 5.54 -6.20 -1.11
CA GLY A 17 6.30 -5.02 -1.57
C GLY A 17 5.58 -4.25 -2.67
N GLU A 18 4.98 -4.94 -3.64
CA GLU A 18 4.20 -4.32 -4.71
C GLU A 18 2.94 -3.63 -4.16
N MET A 19 2.27 -4.28 -3.19
CA MET A 19 1.09 -3.72 -2.54
C MET A 19 1.43 -2.45 -1.75
N VAL A 20 2.53 -2.46 -0.99
CA VAL A 20 2.98 -1.30 -0.22
C VAL A 20 3.33 -0.13 -1.14
N GLN A 21 4.06 -0.39 -2.23
CA GLN A 21 4.38 0.64 -3.22
C GLN A 21 3.10 1.21 -3.86
N PHE A 22 2.15 0.35 -4.21
CA PHE A 22 0.86 0.75 -4.77
C PHE A 22 0.10 1.69 -3.83
N PHE A 23 0.00 1.35 -2.54
CA PHE A 23 -0.68 2.21 -1.56
C PHE A 23 0.09 3.50 -1.27
N ALA A 24 1.43 3.46 -1.20
CA ALA A 24 2.25 4.64 -1.03
C ALA A 24 2.02 5.67 -2.15
N ASP A 25 1.96 5.21 -3.40
CA ASP A 25 1.68 6.07 -4.56
C ASP A 25 0.27 6.68 -4.49
N MET A 26 -0.74 5.91 -4.06
CA MET A 26 -2.11 6.41 -3.92
C MET A 26 -2.30 7.34 -2.71
N ILE A 27 -1.51 7.19 -1.65
CA ILE A 27 -1.47 8.11 -0.52
C ILE A 27 -0.85 9.44 -0.97
N LYS A 28 0.29 9.38 -1.69
CA LYS A 28 0.96 10.55 -2.27
C LYS A 28 0.05 11.37 -3.19
N SER A 29 -0.72 10.72 -4.06
CA SER A 29 -1.65 11.40 -4.95
C SER A 29 -2.95 11.83 -4.27
N GLY A 30 -3.26 11.26 -3.10
CA GLY A 30 -4.54 11.43 -2.39
C GLY A 30 -5.69 10.61 -2.98
N ASP A 31 -5.46 9.84 -4.04
CA ASP A 31 -6.50 9.06 -4.72
C ASP A 31 -7.18 8.07 -3.76
N VAL A 32 -6.41 7.50 -2.83
CA VAL A 32 -6.88 6.47 -1.89
C VAL A 32 -8.02 6.92 -0.98
N TRP A 33 -8.14 8.23 -0.75
CA TRP A 33 -9.17 8.83 0.09
C TRP A 33 -10.46 9.13 -0.68
N SER A 34 -10.38 9.17 -2.00
CA SER A 34 -11.53 9.35 -2.89
C SER A 34 -12.15 8.03 -3.34
N LEU A 35 -11.38 6.95 -3.31
CA LEU A 35 -11.86 5.61 -3.65
C LEU A 35 -12.80 5.05 -2.58
N GLN A 36 -13.92 4.50 -3.04
CA GLN A 36 -14.88 3.82 -2.19
C GLN A 36 -14.40 2.40 -1.85
N GLY A 37 -14.98 1.80 -0.81
CA GLY A 37 -14.70 0.40 -0.45
C GLY A 37 -13.61 0.24 0.61
N HIS A 38 -12.60 -0.58 0.33
CA HIS A 38 -11.60 -1.02 1.30
C HIS A 38 -10.24 -0.33 1.19
N TYR A 39 -9.99 0.39 0.09
CA TYR A 39 -8.74 1.10 -0.19
C TYR A 39 -8.29 2.03 0.94
N GLY A 40 -9.16 2.94 1.39
CA GLY A 40 -8.82 3.87 2.48
C GLY A 40 -8.53 3.17 3.81
N ARG A 41 -9.19 2.04 4.11
CA ARG A 41 -8.93 1.26 5.32
C ARG A 41 -7.58 0.56 5.27
N ASN A 42 -7.21 0.02 4.10
CA ASN A 42 -5.92 -0.63 3.93
C ASN A 42 -4.77 0.37 3.92
N ALA A 43 -4.93 1.52 3.28
CA ALA A 43 -3.97 2.62 3.43
C ALA A 43 -3.78 2.99 4.91
N MET A 44 -4.87 3.11 5.67
CA MET A 44 -4.77 3.40 7.11
C MET A 44 -4.06 2.28 7.87
N ALA A 45 -4.33 1.01 7.58
CA ALA A 45 -3.68 -0.11 8.24
C ALA A 45 -2.16 -0.12 8.00
N ILE A 46 -1.73 0.15 6.77
CA ILE A 46 -0.30 0.24 6.41
C ILE A 46 0.36 1.45 7.09
N ILE A 47 -0.38 2.56 7.24
CA ILE A 47 0.09 3.74 7.98
C ILE A 47 0.22 3.45 9.49
N GLU A 48 -0.76 2.74 10.07
CA GLU A 48 -0.74 2.35 11.48
C GLU A 48 0.37 1.33 11.79
N ALA A 49 0.70 0.48 10.83
CA ALA A 49 1.84 -0.44 10.91
C ALA A 49 3.20 0.27 10.82
N GLY A 50 3.24 1.55 10.42
CA GLY A 50 4.49 2.32 10.27
C GLY A 50 5.28 1.99 9.01
N ILE A 51 4.74 1.18 8.09
CA ILE A 51 5.39 0.82 6.83
C ILE A 51 5.39 2.01 5.86
N VAL A 52 4.33 2.83 5.93
CA VAL A 52 4.18 4.04 5.10
C VAL A 52 3.70 5.20 5.97
N ASP A 53 4.19 6.41 5.74
CA ASP A 53 3.68 7.60 6.45
C ASP A 53 2.46 8.24 5.77
N ARG A 54 1.91 9.30 6.39
CA ARG A 54 0.75 10.02 5.83
C ARG A 54 1.05 10.81 4.55
N GLU A 55 2.32 10.99 4.20
CA GLU A 55 2.76 11.62 2.96
C GLU A 55 3.06 10.57 1.87
N GLY A 56 2.94 9.28 2.20
CA GLY A 56 3.19 8.15 1.32
C GLY A 56 4.68 7.84 1.14
N ASN A 57 5.53 8.21 2.10
CA ASN A 57 6.91 7.75 2.16
C ASN A 57 6.97 6.37 2.80
N ILE A 58 7.77 5.48 2.21
CA ILE A 58 7.94 4.11 2.69
C ILE A 58 9.09 4.08 3.69
N ASP A 59 8.86 3.43 4.84
CA ASP A 59 9.91 3.04 5.75
C ASP A 59 10.47 1.68 5.29
N GLU A 60 11.63 1.71 4.63
CA GLU A 60 12.25 0.52 4.05
C GLU A 60 12.66 -0.50 5.12
N ASP A 61 13.06 -0.04 6.32
CA ASP A 61 13.43 -0.94 7.41
C ASP A 61 12.20 -1.71 7.90
N MET A 62 11.07 -1.02 8.07
CA MET A 62 9.79 -1.64 8.42
C MET A 62 9.29 -2.57 7.31
N LEU A 63 9.41 -2.17 6.04
CA LEU A 63 8.99 -3.03 4.93
C LEU A 63 9.81 -4.32 4.86
N ASN A 64 11.13 -4.22 4.99
CA ASN A 64 12.01 -5.39 4.99
C ASN A 64 11.72 -6.32 6.17
N TYR A 65 11.43 -5.76 7.37
CA TYR A 65 11.02 -6.55 8.53
C TYR A 65 9.84 -7.48 8.20
N TYR A 66 8.82 -6.99 7.49
CA TYR A 66 7.66 -7.82 7.11
C TYR A 66 7.94 -8.76 5.93
N LEU A 67 8.76 -8.34 4.95
CA LEU A 67 9.14 -9.20 3.83
C LEU A 67 9.93 -10.42 4.30
N ASP A 68 10.80 -10.24 5.31
CA ASP A 68 11.59 -11.32 5.90
C ASP A 68 10.74 -12.27 6.77
N GLU A 69 9.56 -11.86 7.25
CA GLU A 69 8.61 -12.72 7.98
C GLU A 69 7.70 -13.57 7.05
N ASP A 70 7.56 -13.17 5.79
CA ASP A 70 6.74 -13.87 4.77
C ASP A 70 7.51 -14.99 4.02
N GLU A 71 8.80 -15.20 4.31
CA GLU A 71 9.69 -16.23 3.70
C GLU A 71 9.81 -17.51 4.55
#